data_AF-C8WGP2-F1
#
_entry.id   AF-C8WGP2-F1
#
_cell.length_a   1.000
_cell.length_b   1.000
_cell.length_c   1.000
_cell.angle_alpha   90.00
_cell.angle_beta   90.00
_cell.angle_gamma   90.00
#
_symmetry.space_group_name_H-M   'P 1'
#
loop_
_entity.id
_entity.type
_entity.pdbx_description
1 polymer ?
#
loop_
_entity_poly.entity_id
_entity_poly.type
_entity_poly.pdbx_seq_one_letter_code
_entity_poly.pdbx_strand_id
1 'polypeptide(L)'
;MNKESYVKAVAKRLTCSKARQAEFVRDLESDIAAALSAGETWEQVESRMGDPRQVAQEFNEDLSEAERAAGKKRKRTKTIAIVATVAVAIVAIVGAAAWWAAPKLSPAGQSSNLGEQQVIEQAQKVAEVVGEGDYDKLRPMLDDAAAEALTEPVMNDAHALFGDDWGALKSFGNTYATGVSQMGMTGNAVNLVAIYENTTVTFDIGFNEDLKIIGLNMR
;
A
#
# COMPACT_ATOMS: atom_id res chain seq x y z
N MET A 1 18.66 -39.10 13.50
CA MET A 1 18.87 -37.70 13.04
C MET A 1 20.32 -37.33 13.34
N ASN A 2 20.77 -36.07 13.26
CA ASN A 2 22.10 -35.72 13.81
C ASN A 2 21.99 -35.15 15.23
N LYS A 3 23.10 -35.15 15.99
CA LYS A 3 23.11 -34.71 17.40
C LYS A 3 22.48 -33.33 17.62
N GLU A 4 22.77 -32.36 16.76
CA GLU A 4 22.27 -30.99 16.89
C GLU A 4 20.76 -30.92 16.66
N SER A 5 20.26 -31.67 15.68
CA SER A 5 18.83 -31.77 15.41
C SER A 5 18.10 -32.45 16.57
N TYR A 6 18.71 -33.43 17.22
CA TYR A 6 18.17 -34.12 18.38
C TYR A 6 18.01 -33.18 19.57
N VAL A 7 19.11 -32.54 20.00
CA VAL A 7 19.10 -31.59 21.12
C VAL A 7 18.11 -30.45 20.85
N LYS A 8 18.07 -29.91 19.64
CA LYS A 8 17.11 -28.88 19.23
C LYS A 8 15.66 -29.37 19.27
N ALA A 9 15.41 -30.62 18.89
CA ALA A 9 14.10 -31.23 18.95
C ALA A 9 13.59 -31.41 20.39
N VAL A 10 14.46 -31.83 21.32
CA VAL A 10 14.14 -31.92 22.75
C VAL A 10 13.89 -30.51 23.31
N ALA A 11 14.83 -29.59 23.10
CA ALA A 11 14.76 -28.21 23.60
C ALA A 11 13.44 -27.51 23.21
N LYS A 12 13.02 -27.62 21.95
CA LYS A 12 11.79 -26.98 21.44
C LYS A 12 10.52 -27.47 22.16
N ARG A 13 10.54 -28.67 22.74
CA ARG A 13 9.41 -29.32 23.41
C ARG A 13 9.39 -29.12 24.92
N LEU A 14 10.46 -28.58 25.51
CA LEU A 14 10.47 -28.22 26.92
C LEU A 14 9.48 -27.06 27.22
N THR A 15 8.80 -27.15 28.35
CA THR A 15 7.76 -26.21 28.79
C THR A 15 8.16 -25.35 29.98
N CYS A 16 9.44 -25.40 30.37
CA CYS A 16 10.03 -24.70 31.52
C CYS A 16 10.51 -23.27 31.20
N SER A 17 11.09 -22.61 32.21
CA SER A 17 11.74 -21.32 32.06
C SER A 17 12.94 -21.37 31.09
N LYS A 18 13.39 -20.20 30.61
CA LYS A 18 14.57 -20.14 29.71
C LYS A 18 15.84 -20.66 30.39
N ALA A 19 16.00 -20.33 31.68
CA ALA A 19 17.16 -20.77 32.46
C ALA A 19 17.17 -22.29 32.60
N ARG A 20 16.04 -22.88 33.00
CA ARG A 20 15.91 -24.33 33.16
C ARG A 20 16.04 -25.11 31.85
N GLN A 21 15.54 -24.54 30.74
CA GLN A 21 15.78 -25.08 29.40
C GLN A 21 17.26 -25.08 29.02
N ALA A 22 17.99 -24.00 29.32
CA ALA A 22 19.42 -23.89 28.99
C ALA A 22 20.28 -24.85 29.82
N GLU A 23 19.95 -25.02 31.11
CA GLU A 23 20.57 -26.00 32.00
C GLU A 23 20.41 -27.42 31.44
N PHE A 24 19.17 -27.84 31.18
CA PHE A 24 18.88 -29.17 30.64
C PHE A 24 19.60 -29.42 29.30
N VAL A 25 19.60 -28.44 28.39
CA VAL A 25 20.28 -28.58 27.09
C VAL A 25 21.79 -28.74 27.26
N ARG A 26 22.41 -27.94 28.14
CA ARG A 26 23.85 -28.04 28.42
C ARG A 26 24.21 -29.40 29.00
N ASP A 27 23.41 -29.88 29.93
CA ASP A 27 23.65 -31.16 30.59
C ASP A 27 23.48 -32.32 29.57
N LEU A 28 22.43 -32.27 28.75
CA LEU A 28 22.23 -33.21 27.64
C LEU A 28 23.38 -33.19 26.62
N GLU A 29 23.87 -32.02 26.24
CA GLU A 29 25.01 -31.88 25.32
C GLU A 29 26.30 -32.44 25.94
N SER A 30 26.51 -32.24 27.25
CA SER A 30 27.63 -32.78 28.00
C SER A 30 27.60 -34.31 28.02
N ASP A 31 26.44 -34.91 28.28
CA ASP A 31 26.27 -36.37 28.30
C ASP A 31 26.51 -37.00 26.92
N ILE A 32 25.99 -36.37 25.86
CA ILE A 32 26.27 -36.79 24.48
C ILE A 32 27.78 -36.69 24.19
N ALA A 33 28.42 -35.58 24.56
CA ALA A 33 29.84 -35.37 24.31
C ALA A 33 30.72 -36.38 25.06
N ALA A 34 30.37 -36.72 26.30
CA ALA A 34 31.07 -37.72 27.09
C ALA A 34 30.95 -39.12 26.45
N ALA A 35 29.75 -39.52 26.01
CA ALA A 35 29.52 -40.80 25.34
C ALA A 35 30.30 -40.93 24.03
N LEU A 36 30.29 -39.88 23.20
CA LEU A 36 31.07 -39.85 21.96
C LEU A 36 32.59 -39.90 22.25
N SER A 37 33.05 -39.23 23.29
CA SER A 37 34.47 -39.25 23.70
C SER A 37 34.92 -40.61 24.24
N ALA A 38 33.99 -41.39 24.81
CA ALA A 38 34.22 -42.77 25.24
C ALA A 38 34.24 -43.78 24.06
N GLY A 39 34.04 -43.32 22.83
CA GLY A 39 34.07 -44.14 21.62
C GLY A 39 32.72 -44.68 21.15
N GLU A 40 31.61 -44.25 21.77
CA GLU A 40 30.27 -44.58 21.27
C GLU A 40 29.99 -43.83 19.95
N THR A 41 29.31 -44.51 19.02
CA THR A 41 28.78 -43.86 17.81
C THR A 41 27.52 -43.06 18.12
N TRP A 42 27.20 -42.05 17.31
CA TRP A 42 25.99 -41.26 17.51
C TRP A 42 24.73 -42.13 17.43
N GLU A 43 24.68 -43.13 16.55
CA GLU A 43 23.53 -44.03 16.43
C GLU A 43 23.28 -44.82 17.73
N GLN A 44 24.35 -45.26 18.41
CA GLN A 44 24.24 -45.94 19.71
C GLN A 44 23.72 -45.00 20.79
N VAL A 45 24.23 -43.75 20.83
CA VAL A 45 23.78 -42.73 21.78
C VAL A 45 22.31 -42.35 21.53
N GLU A 46 21.92 -42.12 20.27
CA GLU A 46 20.54 -41.80 19.88
C GLU A 46 19.58 -42.95 20.23
N SER A 47 19.97 -44.20 19.95
CA SER A 47 19.17 -45.37 20.30
C SER A 47 18.99 -45.54 21.81
N ARG A 48 19.99 -45.17 22.63
CA ARG A 48 19.92 -45.23 24.09
C ARG A 48 19.05 -44.10 24.66
N MET A 49 19.14 -42.90 24.11
CA MET A 49 18.37 -41.74 24.56
C MET A 49 16.90 -41.78 24.13
N GLY A 50 16.58 -42.50 23.06
CA GLY A 50 15.19 -42.72 22.62
C GLY A 50 14.59 -41.56 21.83
N ASP A 51 13.26 -41.47 21.81
CA ASP A 51 12.57 -40.43 21.04
C ASP A 51 12.67 -39.06 21.75
N PRO A 52 13.11 -37.98 21.07
CA PRO A 52 13.28 -36.67 21.69
C PRO A 52 11.97 -36.04 22.20
N ARG A 53 10.80 -36.52 21.76
CA ARG A 53 9.50 -36.14 22.32
C ARG A 53 9.28 -36.77 23.68
N GLN A 54 9.65 -38.04 23.85
CA GLN A 54 9.52 -38.76 25.12
C GLN A 54 10.46 -38.17 26.16
N VAL A 55 11.73 -37.95 25.81
CA VAL A 55 12.70 -37.28 26.69
C VAL A 55 12.20 -35.92 27.16
N ALA A 56 11.64 -35.12 26.25
CA ALA A 56 11.06 -33.82 26.62
C ALA A 56 9.79 -33.96 27.48
N GLN A 57 8.98 -35.00 27.25
CA GLN A 57 7.75 -35.25 27.98
C GLN A 57 8.05 -35.66 29.43
N GLU A 58 8.93 -36.63 29.64
CA GLU A 58 9.37 -37.07 30.97
C GLU A 58 9.89 -35.88 31.79
N PHE A 59 10.79 -35.08 31.20
CA PHE A 59 11.28 -33.87 31.86
C PHE A 59 10.15 -32.88 32.21
N ASN A 60 9.17 -32.71 31.32
CA ASN A 60 8.05 -31.81 31.54
C ASN A 60 7.10 -32.29 32.65
N GLU A 61 6.95 -33.60 32.83
CA GLU A 61 6.11 -34.23 33.85
C GLU A 61 6.64 -33.93 35.27
N ASP A 62 7.96 -33.90 35.42
CA ASP A 62 8.65 -33.60 36.68
C ASP A 62 8.77 -32.10 37.02
N LEU A 63 8.29 -31.21 36.15
CA LEU A 63 8.37 -29.77 36.39
C LEU A 63 7.45 -29.32 37.54
N SER A 64 8.00 -28.49 38.42
CA SER A 64 7.22 -27.77 39.42
C SER A 64 6.21 -26.82 38.77
N GLU A 65 5.13 -26.50 39.49
CA GLU A 65 4.12 -25.55 39.02
C GLU A 65 4.72 -24.17 38.70
N ALA A 66 5.68 -23.72 39.52
CA ALA A 66 6.39 -22.46 39.32
C ALA A 66 7.18 -22.44 38.01
N GLU A 67 7.90 -23.51 37.69
CA GLU A 67 8.65 -23.63 36.43
C GLU A 67 7.72 -23.73 35.21
N ARG A 68 6.62 -24.47 35.33
CA ARG A 68 5.57 -24.52 34.28
C ARG A 68 4.95 -23.14 34.05
N ALA A 69 4.65 -22.40 35.11
CA ALA A 69 4.10 -21.05 35.03
C ALA A 69 5.10 -20.07 34.37
N ALA A 70 6.39 -20.16 34.73
CA ALA A 70 7.45 -19.35 34.12
C ALA A 70 7.61 -19.64 32.63
N GLY A 71 7.57 -20.91 32.23
CA GLY A 71 7.61 -21.30 30.82
C GLY A 71 6.38 -20.87 30.02
N LYS A 72 5.17 -20.97 30.60
CA LYS A 72 3.93 -20.39 30.02
C LYS A 72 4.04 -18.88 29.85
N LYS A 73 4.52 -18.15 30.86
CA LYS A 73 4.74 -16.69 30.80
C LYS A 73 5.71 -16.33 29.69
N ARG A 74 6.83 -17.03 29.57
CA ARG A 74 7.80 -16.84 28.48
C ARG A 74 7.17 -17.03 27.10
N LYS A 75 6.42 -18.13 26.89
CA LYS A 75 5.74 -18.39 25.62
C LYS A 75 4.74 -17.28 25.31
N ARG A 76 3.92 -16.89 26.29
CA ARG A 76 2.94 -15.79 26.15
C ARG A 76 3.61 -14.47 25.77
N THR A 77 4.65 -14.05 26.50
CA THR A 77 5.39 -12.81 26.19
C THR A 77 6.00 -12.85 24.80
N LYS A 78 6.59 -13.98 24.39
CA LYS A 78 7.14 -14.14 23.04
C LYS A 78 6.05 -14.03 21.97
N THR A 79 4.90 -14.66 22.18
CA THR A 79 3.75 -14.55 21.26
C THR A 79 3.22 -13.13 21.19
N ILE A 80 3.03 -12.45 22.32
CA ILE A 80 2.60 -11.04 22.36
C ILE A 80 3.59 -10.15 21.61
N ALA A 81 4.90 -10.33 21.83
CA ALA A 81 5.92 -9.56 21.12
C ALA A 81 5.82 -9.77 19.60
N ILE A 82 5.71 -11.02 19.13
CA ILE A 82 5.55 -11.33 17.71
C ILE A 82 4.28 -10.68 17.14
N VAL A 83 3.14 -10.85 17.83
CA VAL A 83 1.86 -10.27 17.40
C VAL A 83 1.92 -8.75 17.36
N ALA A 84 2.53 -8.11 18.37
CA ALA A 84 2.72 -6.66 18.40
C ALA A 84 3.61 -6.19 17.25
N THR A 85 4.72 -6.88 16.96
CA THR A 85 5.59 -6.56 15.83
C THR A 85 4.85 -6.68 14.49
N VAL A 86 4.08 -7.75 14.29
CA VAL A 86 3.28 -7.94 13.08
C VAL A 86 2.21 -6.85 12.95
N ALA A 87 1.52 -6.50 14.04
CA ALA A 87 0.53 -5.44 14.04
C ALA A 87 1.12 -4.07 13.66
N VAL A 88 2.29 -3.73 14.20
CA VAL A 88 3.01 -2.49 13.83
C VAL A 88 3.41 -2.50 12.35
N ALA A 89 3.89 -3.64 11.83
CA ALA A 89 4.23 -3.76 10.41
C ALA A 89 3.02 -3.55 9.50
N ILE A 90 1.86 -4.11 9.85
CA ILE A 90 0.61 -3.91 9.09
C ILE A 90 0.21 -2.43 9.11
N VAL A 91 0.24 -1.77 10.28
CA VAL A 91 -0.07 -0.34 10.38
C VAL A 91 0.89 0.51 9.54
N ALA A 92 2.18 0.19 9.53
CA ALA A 92 3.17 0.89 8.71
C ALA A 92 2.90 0.72 7.21
N ILE A 93 2.54 -0.49 6.77
CA ILE A 93 2.20 -0.78 5.37
C ILE A 93 0.94 0.00 4.96
N VAL A 94 -0.11 -0.02 5.78
CA VAL A 94 -1.35 0.71 5.51
C VAL A 94 -1.10 2.22 5.47
N GLY A 95 -0.31 2.75 6.40
CA GLY A 95 0.08 4.16 6.42
C GLY A 95 0.87 4.58 5.18
N ALA A 96 1.84 3.76 4.76
CA ALA A 96 2.62 4.00 3.54
C ALA A 96 1.74 3.96 2.28
N ALA A 97 0.81 2.99 2.19
CA ALA A 97 -0.13 2.90 1.09
C ALA A 97 -1.06 4.12 1.03
N ALA A 98 -1.61 4.55 2.18
CA ALA A 98 -2.45 5.74 2.28
C ALA A 98 -1.69 7.02 1.87
N TRP A 99 -0.44 7.18 2.32
CA TRP A 99 0.41 8.31 1.93
C TRP A 99 0.74 8.33 0.43
N TRP A 100 1.03 7.16 -0.14
CA TRP A 100 1.28 7.02 -1.58
C TRP A 100 0.03 7.35 -2.40
N ALA A 101 -1.13 6.88 -1.95
CA ALA A 101 -2.44 7.13 -2.53
C ALA A 101 -2.93 8.58 -2.38
N ALA A 102 -2.44 9.36 -1.41
CA ALA A 102 -2.88 10.74 -1.23
C ALA A 102 -2.40 11.65 -2.37
N PRO A 103 -3.27 12.53 -2.91
CA PRO A 103 -2.90 13.47 -3.96
C PRO A 103 -1.85 14.46 -3.44
N LYS A 104 -0.80 14.67 -4.23
CA LYS A 104 0.26 15.62 -3.96
C LYS A 104 0.07 16.80 -4.89
N LEU A 105 -0.13 17.97 -4.30
CA LEU A 105 -0.37 19.21 -5.03
C LEU A 105 0.95 19.93 -5.28
N SER A 106 1.07 20.53 -6.45
CA SER A 106 2.17 21.40 -6.85
C SER A 106 1.62 22.60 -7.65
N PRO A 107 2.45 23.62 -7.92
CA PRO A 107 2.12 24.60 -8.94
C PRO A 107 1.81 23.90 -10.28
N ALA A 108 0.86 24.45 -11.05
CA ALA A 108 0.51 23.91 -12.35
C ALA A 108 1.71 23.95 -13.31
N GLY A 109 1.82 22.93 -14.15
CA GLY A 109 2.88 22.78 -15.16
C GLY A 109 4.23 22.30 -14.61
N GLN A 110 4.50 22.48 -13.31
CA GLN A 110 5.79 22.11 -12.69
C GLN A 110 6.16 20.64 -12.91
N SER A 111 5.19 19.75 -12.80
CA SER A 111 5.41 18.31 -12.90
C SER A 111 5.50 17.80 -14.34
N SER A 112 5.10 18.61 -15.32
CA SER A 112 5.06 18.25 -16.75
C SER A 112 6.06 19.07 -17.59
N ASN A 113 6.95 19.85 -16.95
CA ASN A 113 7.81 20.85 -17.61
C ASN A 113 7.02 21.85 -18.49
N LEU A 114 5.75 22.06 -18.20
CA LEU A 114 4.88 23.02 -18.88
C LEU A 114 4.85 24.33 -18.10
N GLY A 115 4.59 25.44 -18.79
CA GLY A 115 4.25 26.69 -18.11
C GLY A 115 2.81 26.63 -17.58
N GLU A 116 2.56 27.14 -16.38
CA GLU A 116 1.20 27.33 -15.84
C GLU A 116 0.28 28.05 -16.83
N GLN A 117 0.82 29.05 -17.53
CA GLN A 117 0.07 29.78 -18.54
C GLN A 117 -0.33 28.91 -19.74
N GLN A 118 0.49 27.95 -20.17
CA GLN A 118 0.13 27.03 -21.26
C GLN A 118 -1.03 26.10 -20.85
N VAL A 119 -1.04 25.66 -19.58
CA VAL A 119 -2.13 24.85 -19.02
C VAL A 119 -3.43 25.67 -19.00
N ILE A 120 -3.37 26.94 -18.60
CA ILE A 120 -4.52 27.84 -18.58
C ILE A 120 -5.03 28.13 -20.00
N GLU A 121 -4.15 28.44 -20.95
CA GLU A 121 -4.51 28.69 -22.35
C GLU A 121 -5.19 27.47 -22.98
N GLN A 122 -4.69 26.26 -22.69
CA GLN A 122 -5.35 25.04 -23.13
C GLN A 122 -6.74 24.87 -22.49
N ALA A 123 -6.90 25.16 -21.20
CA ALA A 123 -8.21 25.11 -20.54
C ALA A 123 -9.21 26.11 -21.15
N GLN A 124 -8.74 27.32 -21.48
CA GLN A 124 -9.55 28.33 -22.16
C GLN A 124 -10.00 27.85 -23.54
N LYS A 125 -9.11 27.22 -24.30
CA LYS A 125 -9.44 26.61 -25.59
C LYS A 125 -10.46 25.47 -25.45
N VAL A 126 -10.36 24.64 -24.41
CA VAL A 126 -11.36 23.61 -24.12
C VAL A 126 -12.72 24.24 -23.86
N ALA A 127 -12.79 25.28 -23.03
CA ALA A 127 -14.05 25.97 -22.76
C ALA A 127 -14.68 26.52 -24.05
N GLU A 128 -13.89 27.17 -24.91
CA GLU A 128 -14.36 27.66 -26.21
C GLU A 128 -14.96 26.54 -27.07
N VAL A 129 -14.23 25.43 -27.26
CA VAL A 129 -14.68 24.28 -28.06
C VAL A 129 -15.93 23.63 -27.48
N VAL A 130 -15.99 23.45 -26.17
CA VAL A 130 -17.17 22.88 -25.51
C VAL A 130 -18.36 23.82 -25.65
N GLY A 131 -18.15 25.13 -25.51
CA GLY A 131 -19.21 26.13 -25.68
C GLY A 131 -19.83 26.15 -27.08
N GLU A 132 -19.02 25.89 -28.12
CA GLU A 132 -19.51 25.73 -29.50
C GLU A 132 -20.36 24.46 -29.72
N GLY A 133 -20.34 23.50 -28.79
CA GLY A 133 -21.02 22.21 -28.95
C GLY A 133 -20.40 21.32 -30.03
N ASP A 134 -19.17 21.60 -30.46
CA ASP A 134 -18.49 20.90 -31.56
C ASP A 134 -17.65 19.74 -31.02
N TYR A 135 -18.25 18.55 -30.97
CA TYR A 135 -17.56 17.35 -30.49
C TYR A 135 -16.38 16.94 -31.37
N ASP A 136 -16.43 17.18 -32.69
CA ASP A 136 -15.34 16.84 -33.60
C ASP A 136 -14.07 17.65 -33.28
N LYS A 137 -14.23 18.89 -32.81
CA LYS A 137 -13.12 19.70 -32.29
C LYS A 137 -12.66 19.27 -30.89
N LEU A 138 -13.57 18.76 -30.05
CA LEU A 138 -13.25 18.30 -28.70
C LEU A 138 -12.50 16.95 -28.72
N ARG A 139 -12.93 16.01 -29.57
CA ARG A 139 -12.41 14.65 -29.65
C ARG A 139 -10.88 14.54 -29.75
N PRO A 140 -10.16 15.36 -30.56
CA PRO A 140 -8.70 15.32 -30.61
C PRO A 140 -8.03 15.91 -29.36
N MET A 141 -8.76 16.61 -28.48
CA MET A 141 -8.24 17.14 -27.21
C MET A 141 -8.33 16.10 -26.08
N LEU A 142 -9.13 15.05 -26.24
CA LEU A 142 -9.30 13.97 -25.27
C LEU A 142 -8.16 12.95 -25.35
N ASP A 143 -7.75 12.43 -24.19
CA ASP A 143 -7.01 11.16 -24.11
C ASP A 143 -7.92 9.99 -24.53
N ASP A 144 -7.35 8.87 -24.96
CA ASP A 144 -8.13 7.71 -25.44
C ASP A 144 -9.10 7.19 -24.38
N ALA A 145 -8.67 7.08 -23.11
CA ALA A 145 -9.55 6.63 -22.04
C ALA A 145 -10.67 7.64 -21.73
N ALA A 146 -10.37 8.94 -21.84
CA ALA A 146 -11.38 9.98 -21.64
C ALA A 146 -12.39 10.01 -22.80
N ALA A 147 -11.96 9.74 -24.02
CA ALA A 147 -12.84 9.68 -25.19
C ALA A 147 -13.87 8.54 -25.12
N GLU A 148 -13.57 7.44 -24.43
CA GLU A 148 -14.53 6.37 -24.18
C GLU A 148 -15.66 6.79 -23.23
N ALA A 149 -15.38 7.71 -22.29
CA ALA A 149 -16.35 8.18 -21.31
C ALA A 149 -17.08 9.47 -21.76
N LEU A 150 -16.34 10.42 -22.34
CA LEU A 150 -16.82 11.70 -22.84
C LEU A 150 -17.18 11.56 -24.32
N THR A 151 -18.19 10.74 -24.60
CA THR A 151 -18.70 10.54 -25.97
C THR A 151 -19.54 11.73 -26.44
N GLU A 152 -19.78 11.85 -27.75
CA GLU A 152 -20.61 12.93 -28.31
C GLU A 152 -21.98 13.04 -27.64
N PRO A 153 -22.78 11.95 -27.46
CA PRO A 153 -24.06 12.07 -26.78
C PRO A 153 -23.94 12.57 -25.34
N VAL A 154 -22.91 12.10 -24.60
CA VAL A 154 -22.68 12.54 -23.21
C VAL A 154 -22.33 14.02 -23.15
N MET A 155 -21.49 14.51 -24.06
CA MET A 155 -21.13 15.92 -24.13
C MET A 155 -22.30 16.80 -24.55
N ASN A 156 -23.11 16.35 -25.52
CA ASN A 156 -24.31 17.06 -25.95
C ASN A 156 -25.35 17.14 -24.83
N ASP A 157 -25.60 16.03 -24.13
CA ASP A 157 -26.51 16.01 -22.98
C ASP A 157 -26.01 16.95 -21.87
N ALA A 158 -24.71 16.93 -21.58
CA ALA A 158 -24.11 17.78 -20.57
C ALA A 158 -24.14 19.28 -20.96
N HIS A 159 -23.96 19.60 -22.25
CA HIS A 159 -24.08 20.97 -22.77
C HIS A 159 -25.51 21.52 -22.62
N ALA A 160 -26.50 20.70 -22.98
CA ALA A 160 -27.92 21.04 -22.89
C ALA A 160 -28.41 21.34 -21.46
N LEU A 161 -27.73 20.83 -20.42
CA LEU A 161 -28.03 21.17 -19.02
C LEU A 161 -27.89 22.68 -18.72
N PHE A 162 -27.11 23.40 -19.52
CA PHE A 162 -26.86 24.84 -19.38
C PHE A 162 -27.61 25.68 -20.43
N GLY A 163 -28.54 25.05 -21.16
CA GLY A 163 -29.35 25.66 -22.22
C GLY A 163 -28.92 25.22 -23.62
N ASP A 164 -29.84 25.26 -24.58
CA ASP A 164 -29.62 24.81 -25.96
C ASP A 164 -28.66 25.72 -26.76
N ASP A 165 -28.53 26.98 -26.35
CA ASP A 165 -27.64 27.96 -26.97
C ASP A 165 -26.98 28.82 -25.89
N TRP A 166 -25.68 28.61 -25.70
CA TRP A 166 -24.88 29.39 -24.75
C TRP A 166 -24.53 30.78 -25.29
N GLY A 167 -24.60 30.96 -26.62
CA GLY A 167 -24.13 32.12 -27.35
C GLY A 167 -22.61 32.31 -27.29
N ALA A 168 -22.13 33.46 -27.75
CA ALA A 168 -20.69 33.70 -27.88
C ALA A 168 -20.00 33.78 -26.51
N LEU A 169 -18.80 33.19 -26.41
CA LEU A 169 -17.92 33.37 -25.26
C LEU A 169 -17.56 34.86 -25.11
N LYS A 170 -17.79 35.43 -23.92
CA LYS A 170 -17.54 36.85 -23.64
C LYS A 170 -16.24 37.07 -22.90
N SER A 171 -16.00 36.30 -21.84
CA SER A 171 -14.83 36.46 -20.99
C SER A 171 -14.59 35.24 -20.11
N PHE A 172 -13.39 35.18 -19.55
CA PHE A 172 -13.04 34.25 -18.48
C PHE A 172 -13.10 34.96 -17.13
N GLY A 173 -13.69 34.30 -16.15
CA GLY A 173 -13.70 34.74 -14.77
C GLY A 173 -12.51 34.17 -14.00
N ASN A 174 -12.76 33.71 -12.77
CA ASN A 174 -11.73 33.10 -11.94
C ASN A 174 -11.19 31.82 -12.60
N THR A 175 -9.87 31.67 -12.55
CA THR A 175 -9.15 30.50 -13.03
C THR A 175 -8.15 30.06 -11.97
N TYR A 176 -8.13 28.77 -11.66
CA TYR A 176 -7.18 28.17 -10.74
C TYR A 176 -6.61 26.91 -11.38
N ALA A 177 -5.28 26.83 -11.48
CA ALA A 177 -4.60 25.64 -11.98
C ALA A 177 -3.72 25.06 -10.86
N THR A 178 -3.70 23.74 -10.74
CA THR A 178 -2.83 23.02 -9.81
C THR A 178 -2.25 21.78 -10.47
N GLY A 179 -0.97 21.52 -10.25
CA GLY A 179 -0.36 20.24 -10.60
C GLY A 179 -0.79 19.20 -9.58
N VAL A 180 -1.11 18.00 -10.06
CA VAL A 180 -1.55 16.87 -9.22
C VAL A 180 -0.71 15.65 -9.55
N SER A 181 -0.12 15.04 -8.53
CA SER A 181 0.53 13.73 -8.64
C SER A 181 -0.08 12.74 -7.65
N GLN A 182 -0.56 11.61 -8.16
CA GLN A 182 -1.22 10.58 -7.36
C GLN A 182 -0.97 9.20 -7.97
N MET A 183 -0.53 8.23 -7.16
CA MET A 183 -0.31 6.83 -7.59
C MET A 183 0.55 6.65 -8.87
N GLY A 184 1.49 7.57 -9.14
CA GLY A 184 2.32 7.54 -10.35
C GLY A 184 1.69 8.18 -11.58
N MET A 185 0.44 8.65 -11.50
CA MET A 185 -0.13 9.58 -12.47
C MET A 185 0.23 11.01 -12.10
N THR A 186 0.62 11.79 -13.10
CA THR A 186 0.99 13.19 -12.98
C THR A 186 0.21 13.98 -14.01
N GLY A 187 -0.33 15.13 -13.62
CA GLY A 187 -1.14 15.95 -14.49
C GLY A 187 -1.46 17.31 -13.89
N ASN A 188 -2.41 18.00 -14.50
CA ASN A 188 -2.86 19.32 -14.07
C ASN A 188 -4.38 19.33 -13.93
N ALA A 189 -4.88 19.85 -12.80
CA ALA A 189 -6.29 20.12 -12.61
C ALA A 189 -6.52 21.63 -12.74
N VAL A 190 -7.50 22.03 -13.56
CA VAL A 190 -7.87 23.42 -13.80
C VAL A 190 -9.34 23.61 -13.47
N ASN A 191 -9.62 24.60 -12.63
CA ASN A 191 -10.95 25.14 -12.45
C ASN A 191 -11.04 26.48 -13.19
N LEU A 192 -11.93 26.58 -14.19
CA LEU A 192 -12.06 27.75 -15.06
C LEU A 192 -13.52 28.20 -15.14
N VAL A 193 -13.80 29.46 -14.83
CA VAL A 193 -15.11 30.07 -15.07
C VAL A 193 -15.14 30.71 -16.46
N ALA A 194 -16.07 30.28 -17.31
CA ALA A 194 -16.33 30.87 -18.62
C ALA A 194 -17.71 31.53 -18.64
N ILE A 195 -17.75 32.77 -19.15
CA ILE A 195 -18.97 33.57 -19.23
C ILE A 195 -19.34 33.68 -20.71
N TYR A 196 -20.46 33.08 -21.07
CA TYR A 196 -21.07 33.17 -22.39
C TYR A 196 -22.20 34.21 -22.39
N GLU A 197 -22.81 34.45 -23.55
CA GLU A 197 -23.93 35.39 -23.67
C GLU A 197 -25.14 34.98 -22.82
N ASN A 198 -25.49 33.70 -22.85
CA ASN A 198 -26.74 33.20 -22.28
C ASN A 198 -26.53 32.36 -21.02
N THR A 199 -25.28 32.01 -20.68
CA THR A 199 -24.97 31.16 -19.52
C THR A 199 -23.57 31.43 -18.97
N THR A 200 -23.32 30.95 -17.76
CA THR A 200 -21.99 30.93 -17.13
C THR A 200 -21.71 29.51 -16.69
N VAL A 201 -20.58 28.97 -17.11
CA VAL A 201 -20.20 27.57 -16.84
C VAL A 201 -18.85 27.55 -16.15
N THR A 202 -18.77 26.79 -15.07
CA THR A 202 -17.49 26.48 -14.42
C THR A 202 -17.02 25.11 -14.88
N PHE A 203 -15.84 25.07 -15.48
CA PHE A 203 -15.19 23.85 -15.92
C PHE A 203 -14.21 23.34 -14.88
N ASP A 204 -14.28 22.04 -14.57
CA ASP A 204 -13.23 21.30 -13.90
C ASP A 204 -12.56 20.38 -14.94
N ILE A 205 -11.31 20.67 -15.28
CA ILE A 205 -10.57 19.99 -16.36
C ILE A 205 -9.33 19.33 -15.80
N GLY A 206 -9.16 18.03 -16.04
CA GLY A 206 -7.93 17.30 -15.79
C GLY A 206 -7.14 17.12 -17.08
N PHE A 207 -5.85 17.46 -17.06
CA PHE A 207 -4.91 17.24 -18.15
C PHE A 207 -3.82 16.24 -17.75
N ASN A 208 -3.41 15.37 -18.67
CA ASN A 208 -2.15 14.62 -18.56
C ASN A 208 -0.94 15.51 -18.93
N GLU A 209 0.25 14.91 -18.99
CA GLU A 209 1.50 15.61 -19.34
C GLU A 209 1.52 16.14 -20.78
N ASP A 210 0.73 15.56 -21.67
CA ASP A 210 0.60 15.95 -23.08
C ASP A 210 -0.51 17.00 -23.33
N LEU A 211 -1.08 17.58 -22.25
CA LEU A 211 -2.22 18.50 -22.31
C LEU A 211 -3.48 17.90 -22.96
N LYS A 212 -3.62 16.57 -22.93
CA LYS A 212 -4.86 15.88 -23.27
C LYS A 212 -5.78 15.83 -22.07
N ILE A 213 -7.08 15.99 -22.32
CA ILE A 213 -8.11 15.91 -21.29
C ILE A 213 -8.21 14.45 -20.82
N ILE A 214 -8.03 14.23 -19.53
CA ILE A 214 -8.24 12.96 -18.83
C ILE A 214 -9.51 12.98 -17.96
N GLY A 215 -10.13 14.15 -17.79
CA GLY A 215 -11.40 14.33 -17.12
C GLY A 215 -11.97 15.73 -17.38
N LEU A 216 -13.28 15.81 -17.55
CA LEU A 216 -13.99 17.07 -17.80
C LEU A 216 -15.33 17.04 -17.06
N ASN A 217 -15.62 18.09 -16.31
CA ASN A 217 -16.89 18.29 -15.65
C ASN A 217 -17.33 19.76 -15.76
N MET A 218 -18.65 19.98 -15.81
CA MET A 218 -19.28 21.30 -15.92
C MET A 218 -20.22 21.51 -14.74
N ARG A 219 -20.22 22.72 -14.17
CA ARG A 219 -21.07 23.12 -13.04
C ARG A 219 -21.51 24.57 -13.11
#